data_AF-A0A9J6CC25-F1
#
_entry.id   AF-A0A9J6CC25-F1
#
_cell.length_a   1.000
_cell.length_b   1.000
_cell.length_c   1.000
_cell.angle_alpha   90.00
_cell.angle_beta   90.00
_cell.angle_gamma   90.00
#
_symmetry.space_group_name_H-M   'P 1'
#
loop_
_entity.id
_entity.type
_entity.pdbx_description
1 polymer ?
#
loop_
_entity_poly.entity_id
_entity_poly.type
_entity_poly.pdbx_seq_one_letter_code
_entity_poly.pdbx_strand_id
1 'polypeptide(L)'
;MKIFNFKLFGEIYHDMCDIIEIINSLFAVHLPPIFLEMLVINVFGFYGLIKYITAPNETSQVCIILFYITSHFLLSIMICYVGHSTNFEAESVKIILSKILNKLSPADFSRSNFKDLLKQFSARNLKFQTVFFNIDWRVFLAMTSTIVTYLVITFQF
;
A
#
# COMPACT_ATOMS: atom_id res chain seq x y z
N MET A 1 11.38 17.29 -34.72
CA MET A 1 10.61 17.35 -33.47
C MET A 1 9.98 15.98 -33.26
N LYS A 2 10.40 15.19 -32.25
CA LYS A 2 9.80 13.85 -32.02
C LYS A 2 8.39 14.08 -31.48
N ILE A 3 7.38 13.60 -32.21
CA ILE A 3 5.99 13.67 -31.79
C ILE A 3 5.84 12.74 -30.58
N PHE A 4 5.53 13.30 -29.42
CA PHE A 4 5.17 12.50 -28.24
C PHE A 4 3.86 11.76 -28.56
N ASN A 5 3.87 10.43 -28.49
CA ASN A 5 2.70 9.62 -28.85
C ASN A 5 1.75 9.51 -27.64
N PHE A 6 0.90 10.53 -27.48
CA PHE A 6 -0.09 10.60 -26.40
C PHE A 6 -1.04 9.39 -26.37
N LYS A 7 -1.35 8.82 -27.55
CA LYS A 7 -2.23 7.65 -27.66
C LYS A 7 -1.58 6.41 -27.03
N LEU A 8 -0.32 6.15 -27.37
CA LEU A 8 0.44 5.03 -26.79
C LEU A 8 0.55 5.14 -25.26
N PHE A 9 0.76 6.34 -24.73
CA PHE A 9 0.83 6.54 -23.28
C PHE A 9 -0.50 6.25 -22.57
N GLY A 10 -1.63 6.65 -23.17
CA GLY A 10 -2.96 6.33 -22.66
C GLY A 10 -3.24 4.82 -22.69
N GLU A 11 -2.87 4.13 -23.77
CA GLU A 11 -3.01 2.67 -23.91
C GLU A 11 -2.20 1.93 -22.83
N ILE A 12 -0.93 2.29 -22.63
CA ILE A 12 -0.09 1.70 -21.58
C ILE A 12 -0.72 1.89 -20.20
N TYR A 13 -1.28 3.07 -19.90
CA TYR A 13 -1.94 3.31 -18.62
C TYR A 13 -3.19 2.45 -18.42
N HIS A 14 -3.98 2.25 -19.48
CA HIS A 14 -5.14 1.37 -19.45
C HIS A 14 -4.73 -0.08 -19.22
N ASP A 15 -3.71 -0.58 -19.91
CA ASP A 15 -3.17 -1.92 -19.71
C ASP A 15 -2.65 -2.10 -18.27
N MET A 16 -1.97 -1.09 -17.71
CA MET A 16 -1.55 -1.11 -16.30
C MET A 16 -2.75 -1.16 -15.35
N CYS A 17 -3.83 -0.44 -15.64
CA CYS A 17 -5.06 -0.52 -14.84
C CYS A 17 -5.67 -1.91 -14.87
N ASP A 18 -5.72 -2.53 -16.05
CA ASP A 18 -6.24 -3.90 -16.20
C ASP A 18 -5.40 -4.91 -15.41
N ILE A 19 -4.06 -4.79 -15.47
CA ILE A 19 -3.15 -5.62 -14.67
C ILE A 19 -3.43 -5.45 -13.17
N ILE A 20 -3.55 -4.21 -12.68
CA ILE A 20 -3.82 -3.95 -11.25
C ILE A 20 -5.19 -4.48 -10.83
N GLU A 21 -6.21 -4.37 -11.69
CA GLU A 21 -7.53 -4.95 -11.41
C GLU A 21 -7.48 -6.48 -11.33
N ILE A 22 -6.72 -7.14 -12.20
CA ILE A 22 -6.48 -8.59 -12.13
C ILE A 22 -5.77 -8.94 -10.82
N ILE A 23 -4.69 -8.24 -10.49
CA ILE A 23 -3.94 -8.48 -9.25
C ILE A 23 -4.86 -8.27 -8.03
N ASN A 24 -5.62 -7.18 -7.98
CA ASN A 24 -6.60 -6.96 -6.93
C ASN A 24 -7.60 -8.11 -6.84
N SER A 25 -8.15 -8.59 -7.95
CA SER A 25 -9.11 -9.70 -7.93
C SER A 25 -8.51 -10.99 -7.36
N LEU A 26 -7.24 -11.27 -7.66
CA LEU A 26 -6.51 -12.43 -7.14
C LEU A 26 -6.23 -12.29 -5.64
N PHE A 27 -5.83 -11.10 -5.20
CA PHE A 27 -5.39 -10.87 -3.81
C PHE A 27 -6.50 -10.38 -2.87
N ALA A 28 -7.65 -9.94 -3.38
CA ALA A 28 -8.72 -9.33 -2.59
C ALA A 28 -9.28 -10.26 -1.50
N VAL A 29 -9.27 -11.57 -1.74
CA VAL A 29 -9.73 -12.59 -0.79
C VAL A 29 -8.62 -13.07 0.14
N HIS A 30 -7.37 -13.08 -0.33
CA HIS A 30 -6.24 -13.65 0.41
C HIS A 30 -5.53 -12.65 1.32
N LEU A 31 -5.47 -11.37 0.96
CA LEU A 31 -4.76 -10.38 1.78
C LEU A 31 -5.42 -10.09 3.13
N PRO A 32 -6.75 -9.99 3.27
CA PRO A 32 -7.37 -9.77 4.57
C PRO A 32 -7.02 -10.84 5.63
N PRO A 33 -7.12 -12.16 5.37
CA PRO A 33 -6.71 -13.16 6.34
C PRO A 33 -5.20 -13.14 6.61
N ILE A 34 -4.36 -12.84 5.62
CA ILE A 34 -2.91 -12.69 5.82
C ILE A 34 -2.60 -11.53 6.78
N PHE A 35 -3.23 -10.36 6.61
CA PHE A 35 -3.05 -9.23 7.52
C PHE A 35 -3.57 -9.53 8.93
N LEU A 36 -4.69 -10.25 9.05
CA LEU A 36 -5.21 -10.69 10.34
C LEU A 36 -4.25 -11.66 11.03
N GLU A 37 -3.72 -12.64 10.30
CA GLU A 37 -2.73 -13.58 10.81
C GLU A 37 -1.46 -12.86 11.27
N MET A 38 -0.92 -11.93 10.47
CA MET A 38 0.21 -11.08 10.84
C MET A 38 -0.06 -10.28 12.11
N LEU A 39 -1.25 -9.70 12.25
CA LEU A 39 -1.65 -8.94 13.43
C LEU A 39 -1.67 -9.86 14.67
N VAL A 40 -2.32 -11.01 14.57
CA VAL A 40 -2.45 -12.00 15.64
C VAL A 40 -1.09 -12.52 16.08
N ILE A 41 -0.23 -12.91 15.14
CA ILE A 41 1.13 -13.39 15.42
C ILE A 41 1.94 -12.31 16.15
N ASN A 42 1.86 -11.05 15.71
CA ASN A 42 2.57 -9.97 16.39
C ASN A 42 2.05 -9.73 17.80
N VAL A 43 0.73 -9.71 18.01
CA VAL A 43 0.09 -9.55 19.33
C VAL A 43 0.57 -10.65 20.30
N PHE A 44 0.49 -11.91 19.89
CA PHE A 44 0.94 -13.04 20.72
C PHE A 44 2.45 -13.11 20.87
N GLY A 45 3.20 -12.71 19.84
CA GLY A 45 4.66 -12.59 19.89
C GLY A 45 5.08 -11.59 20.97
N PHE A 46 4.49 -10.39 20.99
CA PHE A 46 4.79 -9.40 22.01
C PHE A 46 4.40 -9.86 23.42
N TYR A 47 3.25 -10.52 23.57
CA TYR A 47 2.89 -11.15 24.84
C TYR A 47 3.95 -12.19 25.28
N GLY A 48 4.41 -13.03 24.36
CA GLY A 48 5.50 -13.96 24.59
C GLY A 48 6.78 -13.25 25.04
N LEU A 49 7.19 -12.16 24.37
CA LEU A 49 8.35 -11.37 24.79
C LEU A 49 8.23 -10.89 26.23
N ILE A 50 7.08 -10.33 26.62
CA ILE A 50 6.84 -9.87 28.00
C ILE A 50 7.03 -11.02 28.98
N LYS A 51 6.44 -12.19 28.69
CA LYS A 51 6.57 -13.39 29.52
C LYS A 51 8.02 -13.85 29.65
N TYR A 52 8.74 -13.98 28.54
CA TYR A 52 10.09 -14.58 28.52
C TYR A 52 11.21 -13.63 28.97
N ILE A 53 11.04 -12.31 28.84
CA ILE A 53 12.00 -11.33 29.37
C ILE A 53 12.10 -11.41 30.90
N THR A 54 11.02 -11.81 31.58
CA THR A 54 11.00 -11.97 33.04
C THR A 54 11.53 -13.32 33.54
N ALA A 55 11.80 -14.27 32.64
CA ALA A 55 12.25 -15.61 32.97
C ALA A 55 13.76 -15.78 32.74
N PRO A 56 14.54 -16.23 33.74
CA PRO A 56 15.96 -16.52 33.55
C PRO A 56 16.15 -17.72 32.60
N ASN A 57 17.15 -17.63 31.70
CA ASN A 57 17.62 -18.67 30.75
C ASN A 57 16.81 -18.91 29.46
N GLU A 58 15.89 -18.02 29.07
CA GLU A 58 15.06 -18.17 27.85
C GLU A 58 15.52 -17.29 26.66
N THR A 59 16.79 -16.88 26.63
CA THR A 59 17.32 -15.95 25.61
C THR A 59 17.12 -16.44 24.17
N SER A 60 17.22 -17.76 23.92
CA SER A 60 16.97 -18.33 22.60
C SER A 60 15.52 -18.16 22.14
N GLN A 61 14.55 -18.31 23.04
CA GLN A 61 13.14 -18.09 22.74
C GLN A 61 12.85 -16.62 22.44
N VAL A 62 13.45 -15.70 23.20
CA VAL A 62 13.34 -14.26 22.94
C VAL A 62 13.82 -13.92 21.53
N CYS A 63 14.96 -14.45 21.10
CA CYS A 63 15.48 -14.24 19.74
C CYS A 63 14.55 -14.78 18.65
N ILE A 64 14.00 -15.99 18.85
CA ILE A 64 13.07 -16.59 17.89
C ILE A 64 11.81 -15.72 17.76
N ILE A 65 11.23 -15.29 18.87
CA ILE A 65 10.03 -14.45 18.88
C ILE A 65 10.31 -13.10 18.21
N LEU A 66 11.45 -12.46 18.52
CA LEU A 66 11.87 -11.21 17.87
C LEU A 66 12.01 -11.38 16.35
N PHE A 67 12.59 -12.49 15.89
CA PHE A 67 12.72 -12.79 14.46
C PHE A 67 11.35 -12.90 13.79
N TYR A 68 10.41 -13.62 14.41
CA TYR A 68 9.04 -13.74 13.90
C TYR A 68 8.34 -12.38 13.81
N ILE A 69 8.34 -11.60 14.90
CA ILE A 69 7.71 -10.26 14.94
C ILE A 69 8.30 -9.38 13.83
N THR A 70 9.63 -9.28 13.79
CA THR A 70 10.34 -8.43 12.81
C THR A 70 10.01 -8.85 11.39
N SER A 71 9.99 -10.15 11.09
CA SER A 71 9.69 -10.64 9.74
C SER A 71 8.26 -10.30 9.29
N HIS A 72 7.27 -10.44 10.19
CA HIS A 72 5.87 -10.09 9.88
C HIS A 72 5.67 -8.58 9.74
N PHE A 73 6.36 -7.76 10.54
CA PHE A 73 6.38 -6.32 10.38
C PHE A 73 6.98 -5.90 9.03
N LEU A 74 8.14 -6.44 8.68
CA LEU A 74 8.79 -6.14 7.40
C LEU A 74 7.90 -6.52 6.22
N LEU A 75 7.28 -7.70 6.25
CA LEU A 75 6.37 -8.13 5.21
C LEU A 75 5.13 -7.22 5.11
N SER A 76 4.55 -6.83 6.25
CA SER A 76 3.43 -5.88 6.30
C SER A 76 3.82 -4.51 5.74
N ILE A 77 5.02 -4.02 6.06
CA ILE A 77 5.58 -2.78 5.53
C ILE A 77 5.74 -2.88 4.02
N MET A 78 6.31 -3.96 3.50
CA MET A 78 6.52 -4.15 2.06
C MET A 78 5.20 -4.13 1.29
N ILE A 79 4.19 -4.88 1.75
CA ILE A 79 2.88 -4.95 1.09
C ILE A 79 2.20 -3.57 1.11
N CYS A 80 2.14 -2.92 2.28
CA CYS A 80 1.53 -1.61 2.43
C CYS A 80 2.30 -0.51 1.67
N TYR A 81 3.62 -0.61 1.58
CA TYR A 81 4.46 0.31 0.81
C TYR A 81 4.17 0.23 -0.68
N VAL A 82 4.12 -0.98 -1.25
CA VAL A 82 3.80 -1.17 -2.68
C VAL A 82 2.42 -0.60 -3.00
N GLY A 83 1.43 -0.91 -2.16
CA GLY A 83 0.08 -0.36 -2.31
C GLY A 83 0.04 1.16 -2.22
N HIS A 84 0.70 1.73 -1.20
CA HIS A 84 0.78 3.18 -1.03
C HIS A 84 1.51 3.89 -2.18
N SER A 85 2.69 3.40 -2.57
CA SER A 85 3.50 3.99 -3.63
C SER A 85 2.76 3.95 -4.97
N THR A 86 2.08 2.84 -5.29
CA THR A 86 1.27 2.75 -6.52
C THR A 86 0.16 3.80 -6.53
N ASN A 87 -0.58 3.93 -5.43
CA ASN A 87 -1.67 4.91 -5.31
C ASN A 87 -1.14 6.35 -5.38
N PHE A 88 -0.01 6.60 -4.73
CA PHE A 88 0.65 7.91 -4.68
C PHE A 88 1.15 8.34 -6.06
N GLU A 89 1.80 7.44 -6.80
CA GLU A 89 2.27 7.71 -8.15
C GLU A 89 1.10 7.96 -9.11
N ALA A 90 0.03 7.16 -9.01
CA ALA A 90 -1.16 7.33 -9.84
C ALA A 90 -1.81 8.72 -9.67
N GLU A 91 -1.88 9.20 -8.43
CA GLU A 91 -2.41 10.54 -8.13
C GLU A 91 -1.43 11.64 -8.56
N SER A 92 -0.13 11.42 -8.36
CA SER A 92 0.93 12.36 -8.77
C SER A 92 0.92 12.60 -10.28
N VAL A 93 0.71 11.57 -11.08
CA VAL A 93 0.61 11.71 -12.55
C VAL A 93 -0.56 12.60 -12.94
N LYS A 94 -1.72 12.48 -12.29
CA LYS A 94 -2.89 13.36 -12.55
C LYS A 94 -2.58 14.81 -12.24
N ILE A 95 -1.92 15.06 -11.11
CA ILE A 95 -1.49 16.40 -10.69
C ILE A 95 -0.51 16.98 -11.72
N ILE A 96 0.45 16.18 -12.20
CA ILE A 96 1.43 16.61 -13.21
C ILE A 96 0.72 16.96 -14.53
N LEU A 97 -0.16 16.08 -15.03
CA LEU A 97 -0.91 16.31 -16.26
C LEU A 97 -1.79 17.58 -16.15
N SER A 98 -2.45 17.78 -15.02
CA SER A 98 -3.22 19.00 -14.73
C SER A 98 -2.36 20.26 -14.72
N LYS A 99 -1.18 20.20 -14.07
CA LYS A 99 -0.21 21.32 -14.06
C LYS A 99 0.31 21.65 -15.46
N ILE A 100 0.58 20.64 -16.29
CA ILE A 100 0.99 20.85 -17.69
C ILE A 100 -0.15 21.50 -18.48
N LEU A 101 -1.38 20.98 -18.35
CA LEU A 101 -2.55 21.51 -19.05
C LEU A 101 -2.81 22.99 -18.72
N ASN A 102 -2.61 23.38 -17.45
CA ASN A 102 -2.78 24.77 -17.00
C ASN A 102 -1.68 25.71 -17.51
N LYS A 103 -0.49 25.19 -17.85
CA LYS A 103 0.62 25.98 -18.41
C LYS A 103 0.54 26.14 -19.92
N LEU A 104 -0.17 25.27 -20.62
CA LEU A 104 -0.35 25.37 -22.07
C LEU A 104 -1.24 26.56 -22.43
N SER A 105 -0.96 27.18 -23.58
CA SER A 105 -1.83 28.21 -24.14
C SER A 105 -3.15 27.58 -24.61
N PRO A 106 -4.28 28.30 -24.63
CA PRO A 106 -5.53 27.80 -25.22
C PRO A 106 -5.38 27.39 -26.69
N ALA A 107 -4.44 28.00 -27.42
CA ALA A 107 -4.18 27.73 -28.84
C ALA A 107 -3.19 26.56 -29.07
N ASP A 108 -2.59 25.99 -28.02
CA ASP A 108 -1.66 24.87 -28.17
C ASP A 108 -2.40 23.61 -28.65
N PHE A 109 -2.00 23.09 -29.80
CA PHE A 109 -2.56 21.86 -30.39
C PHE A 109 -2.46 20.64 -29.45
N SER A 110 -1.48 20.61 -28.55
CA SER A 110 -1.31 19.53 -27.57
C SER A 110 -2.27 19.60 -26.39
N ARG A 111 -2.94 20.75 -26.17
CA ARG A 111 -3.83 20.97 -25.02
C ARG A 111 -5.02 19.99 -25.01
N SER A 112 -5.61 19.72 -26.18
CA SER A 112 -6.70 18.73 -26.31
C SER A 112 -6.22 17.34 -25.90
N ASN A 113 -5.05 16.92 -26.39
CA ASN A 113 -4.46 15.61 -26.07
C ASN A 113 -4.19 15.45 -24.56
N PHE A 114 -3.63 16.49 -23.91
CA PHE A 114 -3.41 16.47 -22.45
C PHE A 114 -4.72 16.44 -21.66
N LYS A 115 -5.76 17.12 -22.14
CA LYS A 115 -7.09 17.09 -21.52
C LYS A 115 -7.72 15.70 -21.62
N ASP A 116 -7.59 15.06 -22.77
CA ASP A 116 -8.10 13.70 -22.99
C ASP A 116 -7.33 12.67 -22.15
N LEU A 117 -6.00 12.78 -22.09
CA LEU A 117 -5.18 11.96 -21.19
C LEU A 117 -5.55 12.16 -19.73
N LEU A 118 -5.67 13.41 -19.27
CA LEU A 118 -6.09 13.69 -17.90
C LEU A 118 -7.46 13.07 -17.60
N LYS A 119 -8.39 13.09 -18.56
CA LYS A 119 -9.70 12.44 -18.43
C LYS A 119 -9.58 10.93 -18.32
N GLN A 120 -8.76 10.28 -19.16
CA GLN A 120 -8.50 8.83 -19.11
C GLN A 120 -7.91 8.43 -17.76
N PHE A 121 -6.87 9.15 -17.31
CA PHE A 121 -6.23 8.92 -16.03
C PHE A 121 -7.17 9.22 -14.86
N SER A 122 -8.10 10.17 -14.98
CA SER A 122 -9.07 10.45 -13.93
C SER A 122 -10.18 9.40 -13.85
N ALA A 123 -10.53 8.77 -14.98
CA ALA A 123 -11.62 7.80 -15.07
C ALA A 123 -11.28 6.45 -14.40
N ARG A 124 -10.01 6.04 -14.42
CA ARG A 124 -9.54 4.80 -13.78
C ARG A 124 -8.39 5.12 -12.85
N ASN A 125 -8.36 4.48 -11.69
CA ASN A 125 -7.41 4.77 -10.64
C ASN A 125 -6.62 3.50 -10.34
N LEU A 126 -5.30 3.55 -10.47
CA LEU A 126 -4.43 2.45 -10.04
C LEU A 126 -4.48 2.43 -8.51
N LYS A 127 -5.30 1.53 -7.96
CA LYS A 127 -5.49 1.38 -6.53
C LYS A 127 -5.35 -0.06 -6.11
N PHE A 128 -4.39 -0.36 -5.24
CA PHE A 128 -4.35 -1.65 -4.56
C PHE A 128 -5.36 -1.68 -3.42
N GLN A 129 -6.36 -2.56 -3.52
CA GLN A 129 -7.42 -2.67 -2.54
C GLN A 129 -7.97 -4.09 -2.44
N THR A 130 -8.45 -4.42 -1.25
CA THR A 130 -9.23 -5.63 -0.98
C THR A 130 -10.72 -5.30 -1.01
N VAL A 131 -11.59 -6.29 -0.77
CA VAL A 131 -13.03 -6.06 -0.59
C VAL A 131 -13.33 -5.17 0.63
N PHE A 132 -12.43 -5.13 1.62
CA PHE A 132 -12.66 -4.47 2.91
C PHE A 132 -11.94 -3.13 3.07
N PHE A 133 -10.74 -3.00 2.49
CA PHE A 133 -9.88 -1.83 2.70
C PHE A 133 -8.87 -1.62 1.57
N ASN A 134 -8.39 -0.39 1.44
CA ASN A 134 -7.25 -0.05 0.59
C ASN A 134 -5.96 -0.54 1.22
N ILE A 135 -5.04 -1.07 0.41
CA ILE A 135 -3.74 -1.52 0.87
C ILE A 135 -2.80 -0.30 0.84
N ASP A 136 -2.64 0.34 1.98
CA ASP A 136 -1.78 1.51 2.14
C ASP A 136 -1.25 1.63 3.59
N TRP A 137 -0.54 2.72 3.87
CA TRP A 137 -0.02 3.00 5.21
C TRP A 137 -1.08 3.07 6.31
N ARG A 138 -2.35 3.35 5.99
CA ARG A 138 -3.41 3.44 7.01
C ARG A 138 -3.68 2.08 7.63
N VAL A 139 -3.63 1.00 6.84
CA VAL A 139 -3.77 -0.37 7.35
C VAL A 139 -2.60 -0.73 8.25
N PHE A 140 -1.37 -0.45 7.82
CA PHE A 140 -0.18 -0.70 8.63
C PHE A 140 -0.19 0.08 9.96
N LEU A 141 -0.58 1.35 9.92
CA LEU A 141 -0.72 2.18 11.12
C LEU A 141 -1.85 1.66 12.02
N ALA A 142 -2.98 1.22 11.47
CA ALA A 142 -4.06 0.61 12.25
C ALA A 142 -3.62 -0.68 12.95
N MET A 143 -2.87 -1.55 12.26
CA MET A 143 -2.29 -2.76 12.87
C MET A 143 -1.31 -2.41 13.99
N THR A 144 -0.38 -1.49 13.73
CA THR A 144 0.61 -1.05 14.72
C THR A 144 -0.07 -0.42 15.93
N SER A 145 -1.07 0.43 15.71
CA SER A 145 -1.88 1.03 16.79
C SER A 145 -2.58 -0.04 17.61
N THR A 146 -3.16 -1.06 16.96
CA THR A 146 -3.83 -2.17 17.65
C THR A 146 -2.85 -2.94 18.54
N ILE A 147 -1.65 -3.23 18.04
CA ILE A 147 -0.58 -3.90 18.81
C ILE A 147 -0.16 -3.04 20.01
N VAL A 148 0.08 -1.74 19.81
CA VAL A 148 0.46 -0.82 20.89
C VAL A 148 -0.65 -0.73 21.94
N THR A 149 -1.91 -0.60 21.52
CA THR A 149 -3.06 -0.60 22.44
C THR A 149 -3.14 -1.90 23.24
N TYR A 150 -2.99 -3.05 22.59
CA TYR A 150 -2.94 -4.34 23.26
C TYR A 150 -1.80 -4.41 24.29
N LEU A 151 -0.61 -3.95 23.93
CA LEU A 151 0.55 -3.91 24.81
C LEU A 151 0.29 -3.05 26.04
N VAL A 152 -0.23 -1.83 25.85
CA VAL A 152 -0.56 -0.93 26.96
C VAL A 152 -1.56 -1.57 27.92
N ILE A 153 -2.61 -2.21 27.39
CA ILE A 153 -3.59 -2.95 28.21
C ILE A 153 -2.91 -4.10 28.95
N THR A 154 -2.09 -4.89 28.27
CA THR A 154 -1.38 -6.05 28.85
C THR A 154 -0.39 -5.65 29.94
N PHE A 155 0.21 -4.46 29.88
CA PHE A 155 1.08 -3.98 30.96
C PHE A 155 0.28 -3.47 32.17
N GLN A 156 -0.99 -3.12 32.00
CA GLN A 156 -1.86 -2.60 33.06
C GLN A 156 -2.61 -3.70 33.82
N PHE A 157 -2.86 -4.85 33.18
CA PHE A 157 -3.64 -5.97 33.72
C PHE A 157 -2.82 -7.25 33.74
#